data_AF-A0A3P5ZTI8-F1
#
_entry.id   AF-A0A3P5ZTI8-F1
#
_cell.length_a   1.000
_cell.length_b   1.000
_cell.length_c   1.000
_cell.angle_alpha   90.00
_cell.angle_beta   90.00
_cell.angle_gamma   90.00
#
_symmetry.space_group_name_H-M   'P 1'
#
loop_
_entity.id
_entity.type
_entity.pdbx_description
1 polymer ?
#
loop_
_entity_poly.entity_id
_entity_poly.type
_entity_poly.pdbx_seq_one_letter_code
_entity_poly.pdbx_strand_id
1 'polypeptide(L)'
;MVVSLKPKSVTLNNSQVHVNPKCKPSPVLIPVVNLTDPNAKTQIVKACEELGFFKVVNHGVRPEFLTQLEEEAIKFFALPQFHKDKAGPADPFGYGSKRIGPNGDVGWIEYILLNANSDTKTTAVFLQTTPTFREVVEVFMEEMKDMSSKVLDMVAEELKIEPKDKLSKLVKVKESDSCLRMNHYPEKEETRRKEEIGFGEHTDPQLVSVLRSNNTEGLQICLKDGTWVDVPPDHSSFFVIVGDTLQEEGNTGLANGIREKPKKSMFPPFESAETRALAESLSRDIIRGNPNVKWESIKGLENAKRLLKEAVVMPIKYPSYFNGLLSPWKGILLFGPPGTGKTMLAKAVATECNTTFFNISASSVVSKWRGDSEKLIRVLFDLAKHHAPSTIFLDEIDAIISQRGGEGRSEHEASRRLKTELLIQMDGLQKTNELVFVLAATNLPWELDAAMLRRLEKRILVPLPDPEARRGMFEMLLPSQPGDEPLPHDVLVEKSEGYSGSDIRILCKEAAMQPLRRTLAVLEDTEDIVPEDELPKVGAILPEDIDRALSNTRPSAHLHAHLYDKFNDDYGSHILK
;
A
#
# COMPACT_ATOMS: atom_id res chain seq x y z
N MET A 1 0.54 8.64 18.91
CA MET A 1 -0.27 9.76 19.45
C MET A 1 -0.34 10.87 18.41
N VAL A 2 -1.53 11.42 18.15
CA VAL A 2 -1.73 12.47 17.15
C VAL A 2 -2.48 13.65 17.77
N VAL A 3 -1.92 14.85 17.63
CA VAL A 3 -2.54 16.12 18.07
C VAL A 3 -2.79 17.00 16.85
N SER A 4 -4.03 17.44 16.65
CA SER A 4 -4.41 18.29 15.50
C SER A 4 -4.76 19.71 15.93
N LEU A 5 -4.02 20.69 15.41
CA LEU A 5 -4.12 22.11 15.73
C LEU A 5 -4.65 22.93 14.54
N LYS A 6 -5.69 23.74 14.78
CA LYS A 6 -6.25 24.71 13.82
C LYS A 6 -6.40 26.08 14.50
N PRO A 7 -6.11 27.21 13.82
CA PRO A 7 -6.28 28.55 14.38
C PRO A 7 -7.75 28.86 14.74
N LYS A 8 -7.97 29.63 15.81
CA LYS A 8 -9.29 29.93 16.41
C LYS A 8 -10.24 30.75 15.52
N SER A 9 -9.78 31.26 14.39
CA SER A 9 -10.46 32.25 13.52
C SER A 9 -11.36 31.65 12.43
N VAL A 10 -11.36 30.33 12.22
CA VAL A 10 -11.99 29.73 11.04
C VAL A 10 -13.23 28.90 11.39
N THR A 11 -14.38 29.55 11.39
CA THR A 11 -15.66 28.88 11.10
C THR A 11 -15.70 28.60 9.60
N LEU A 12 -15.39 27.36 9.20
CA LEU A 12 -15.71 26.94 7.83
C LEU A 12 -17.23 26.81 7.76
N ASN A 13 -17.86 27.43 6.77
CA ASN A 13 -19.22 27.02 6.42
C ASN A 13 -19.17 25.52 6.09
N ASN A 14 -20.13 24.72 6.58
CA ASN A 14 -20.24 23.27 6.38
C ASN A 14 -20.17 22.80 4.90
N SER A 15 -20.13 23.72 3.93
CA SER A 15 -19.95 23.49 2.50
C SER A 15 -18.49 23.40 2.01
N GLN A 16 -17.50 23.52 2.90
CA GLN A 16 -16.07 23.56 2.54
C GLN A 16 -15.23 22.37 3.03
N VAL A 17 -15.84 21.40 3.70
CA VAL A 17 -15.21 20.12 4.08
C VAL A 17 -15.72 19.06 3.11
N HIS A 18 -14.81 18.33 2.45
CA HIS A 18 -15.23 17.22 1.59
C HIS A 18 -15.74 16.09 2.50
N VAL A 19 -17.06 15.94 2.54
CA VAL A 19 -17.71 14.78 3.14
C VAL A 19 -17.62 13.66 2.09
N ASN A 20 -17.10 12.49 2.44
CA ASN A 20 -17.12 11.33 1.55
C ASN A 20 -18.56 11.15 0.99
N PRO A 21 -18.78 11.03 -0.34
CA PRO A 21 -20.12 10.96 -0.93
C PRO A 21 -20.95 9.74 -0.47
N LYS A 22 -20.35 8.79 0.26
CA LYS A 22 -21.02 7.68 0.94
C LYS A 22 -21.42 7.96 2.40
N CYS A 23 -21.13 9.15 2.92
CA CYS A 23 -21.49 9.54 4.29
C CYS A 23 -23.02 9.64 4.43
N LYS A 24 -23.58 9.00 5.45
CA LYS A 24 -24.99 9.16 5.82
C LYS A 24 -25.10 10.18 6.95
N PRO A 25 -26.09 11.09 6.94
CA PRO A 25 -26.26 12.13 7.96
C PRO A 25 -26.78 11.62 9.32
N SER A 26 -26.67 10.33 9.61
CA SER A 26 -27.18 9.75 10.85
C SER A 26 -26.07 9.71 11.90
N PRO A 27 -26.28 10.25 13.12
CA PRO A 27 -25.25 10.28 14.14
C PRO A 27 -25.10 8.87 14.71
N VAL A 28 -24.11 8.13 14.23
CA VAL A 28 -23.70 6.92 14.92
C VAL A 28 -23.13 7.37 16.26
N LEU A 29 -23.73 6.85 17.34
CA LEU A 29 -23.36 7.22 18.69
C LEU A 29 -21.97 6.67 18.99
N ILE A 30 -20.96 7.52 18.95
CA ILE A 30 -19.58 7.14 19.30
C ILE A 30 -19.58 6.70 20.77
N PRO A 31 -19.11 5.48 21.10
CA PRO A 31 -19.02 5.00 22.47
C PRO A 31 -18.16 5.94 23.31
N VAL A 32 -18.68 6.37 24.45
CA VAL A 32 -17.96 7.20 25.41
C VAL A 32 -17.65 6.35 26.64
N VAL A 33 -16.37 6.17 26.91
CA VAL A 33 -15.86 5.41 28.05
C VAL A 33 -15.33 6.39 29.09
N ASN A 34 -15.86 6.31 30.31
CA ASN A 34 -15.32 7.00 31.45
C ASN A 34 -14.28 6.10 32.17
N LEU A 35 -12.99 6.46 32.17
CA LEU A 35 -11.96 5.61 32.78
C LEU A 35 -12.08 5.44 34.31
N THR A 36 -12.88 6.27 34.98
CA THR A 36 -13.15 6.12 36.42
C THR A 36 -14.35 5.22 36.71
N ASP A 37 -15.09 4.78 35.68
CA ASP A 37 -16.23 3.87 35.83
C ASP A 37 -15.72 2.45 36.16
N PRO A 38 -16.25 1.77 37.20
CA PRO A 38 -15.93 0.36 37.48
C PRO A 38 -16.16 -0.58 36.29
N ASN A 39 -17.07 -0.24 35.38
CA ASN A 39 -17.38 -1.01 34.18
C ASN A 39 -16.60 -0.56 32.93
N ALA A 40 -15.63 0.35 33.07
CA ALA A 40 -14.88 0.90 31.94
C ALA A 40 -14.24 -0.18 31.07
N LYS A 41 -13.67 -1.23 31.68
CA LYS A 41 -13.02 -2.33 30.95
C LYS A 41 -13.97 -3.07 30.00
N THR A 42 -15.19 -3.36 30.44
CA THR A 42 -16.22 -4.02 29.64
C THR A 42 -16.73 -3.09 28.54
N GLN A 43 -16.89 -1.80 28.83
CA GLN A 43 -17.27 -0.79 27.83
C GLN A 43 -16.19 -0.64 26.73
N ILE A 44 -14.91 -0.67 27.11
CA ILE A 44 -13.78 -0.60 26.17
C ILE A 44 -13.80 -1.79 25.24
N VAL A 45 -13.82 -3.03 25.76
CA VAL A 45 -13.81 -4.23 24.92
C VAL A 45 -14.99 -4.25 23.96
N LYS A 46 -16.19 -3.91 24.45
CA LYS A 46 -17.38 -3.81 23.60
C LYS A 46 -17.19 -2.78 22.47
N ALA A 47 -16.63 -1.60 22.77
CA ALA A 47 -16.39 -0.58 21.76
C ALA A 47 -15.29 -0.98 20.76
N CYS A 48 -14.26 -1.72 21.21
CA CYS A 48 -13.25 -2.34 20.35
C CYS A 48 -13.88 -3.34 19.37
N GLU A 49 -14.79 -4.19 19.85
CA GLU A 49 -15.49 -5.20 19.03
C GLU A 49 -16.46 -4.57 18.03
N GLU A 50 -17.22 -3.56 18.44
CA GLU A 50 -18.27 -2.95 17.61
C GLU A 50 -17.68 -2.01 16.55
N LEU A 51 -16.77 -1.11 16.95
CA LEU A 51 -16.30 -0.02 16.10
C LEU A 51 -14.78 0.05 15.94
N GLY A 52 -14.00 -0.55 16.84
CA GLY A 52 -12.55 -0.32 16.90
C GLY A 52 -12.18 1.14 17.23
N PHE A 53 -13.16 1.93 17.66
CA PHE A 53 -13.06 3.37 17.88
C PHE A 53 -13.95 3.79 19.06
N PHE A 54 -13.39 4.54 20.00
CA PHE A 54 -14.16 5.09 21.12
C PHE A 54 -13.55 6.36 21.67
N LYS A 55 -14.38 7.11 22.38
CA LYS A 55 -14.02 8.34 23.08
C LYS A 55 -13.76 8.03 24.56
N VAL A 56 -12.73 8.64 25.12
CA VAL A 56 -12.34 8.47 26.51
C VAL A 56 -12.46 9.79 27.26
N VAL A 57 -13.19 9.77 28.38
CA VAL A 57 -13.37 10.90 29.30
C VAL A 57 -12.84 10.56 30.70
N ASN A 58 -12.59 11.61 31.51
CA ASN A 58 -11.94 11.48 32.83
C ASN A 58 -10.63 10.67 32.77
N HIS A 59 -9.87 10.89 31.70
CA HIS A 59 -8.64 10.17 31.37
C HIS A 59 -7.46 10.50 32.31
N GLY A 60 -7.59 11.53 33.15
CA GLY A 60 -6.59 11.93 34.15
C GLY A 60 -5.43 12.76 33.60
N VAL A 61 -5.53 13.24 32.36
CA VAL A 61 -4.57 14.20 31.76
C VAL A 61 -5.02 15.60 32.13
N ARG A 62 -4.11 16.44 32.63
CA ARG A 62 -4.46 17.74 33.22
C ARG A 62 -4.83 18.79 32.16
N PRO A 63 -6.02 19.45 32.23
CA PRO A 63 -6.45 20.43 31.23
C PRO A 63 -5.50 21.62 31.05
N GLU A 64 -4.82 22.04 32.11
CA GLU A 64 -3.87 23.15 32.09
C GLU A 64 -2.67 22.85 31.17
N PHE A 65 -2.16 21.60 31.23
CA PHE A 65 -1.05 21.13 30.39
C PHE A 65 -1.47 21.02 28.92
N LEU A 66 -2.70 20.56 28.68
CA LEU A 66 -3.26 20.48 27.35
C LEU A 66 -3.35 21.85 26.68
N THR A 67 -3.78 22.87 27.44
CA THR A 67 -3.83 24.26 26.96
C THR A 67 -2.42 24.80 26.69
N GLN A 68 -1.48 24.55 27.59
CA GLN A 68 -0.09 24.99 27.45
C GLN A 68 0.61 24.35 26.24
N LEU A 69 0.37 23.05 25.99
CA LEU A 69 0.90 22.33 24.83
C LEU A 69 0.42 22.95 23.52
N GLU A 70 -0.86 23.29 23.45
CA GLU A 70 -1.45 23.94 22.27
C GLU A 70 -0.84 25.31 22.02
N GLU A 71 -0.69 26.13 23.05
CA GLU A 71 -0.09 27.47 22.94
C GLU A 71 1.38 27.41 22.48
N GLU A 72 2.18 26.53 23.07
CA GLU A 72 3.59 26.37 22.69
C GLU A 72 3.73 25.75 21.29
N ALA A 73 2.87 24.80 20.91
CA ALA A 73 2.89 24.23 19.57
C ALA A 73 2.50 25.28 18.51
N ILE A 74 1.50 26.13 18.77
CA ILE A 74 1.15 27.24 17.88
C ILE A 74 2.33 28.21 17.72
N LYS A 75 3.02 28.55 18.81
CA LYS A 75 4.24 29.38 18.75
C LYS A 75 5.32 28.75 17.88
N PHE A 76 5.51 27.43 17.98
CA PHE A 76 6.45 26.70 17.12
C PHE A 76 6.08 26.78 15.64
N PHE A 77 4.83 26.48 15.27
CA PHE A 77 4.40 26.51 13.87
C PHE A 77 4.35 27.93 13.27
N ALA A 78 4.21 28.96 14.12
CA ALA A 78 4.31 30.36 13.74
C ALA A 78 5.76 30.83 13.47
N LEU A 79 6.78 30.02 13.78
CA LEU A 79 8.16 30.37 13.46
C LEU A 79 8.40 30.44 11.94
N PRO A 80 9.33 31.31 11.48
CA PRO A 80 9.74 31.33 10.08
C PRO A 80 10.26 29.97 9.61
N GLN A 81 10.05 29.63 8.33
CA GLN A 81 10.40 28.32 7.76
C GLN A 81 11.82 27.87 8.11
N PHE A 82 12.80 28.75 7.97
CA PHE A 82 14.20 28.49 8.32
C PHE A 82 14.41 28.01 9.77
N HIS A 83 13.58 28.46 10.72
CA HIS A 83 13.67 28.01 12.12
C HIS A 83 13.00 26.64 12.30
N LYS A 84 11.91 26.36 11.58
CA LYS A 84 11.23 25.06 11.59
C LYS A 84 12.10 23.97 10.95
N ASP A 85 12.81 24.30 9.87
CA ASP A 85 13.71 23.36 9.17
C ASP A 85 14.88 22.89 10.05
N LYS A 86 15.27 23.66 11.09
CA LYS A 86 16.30 23.26 12.05
C LYS A 86 15.89 22.06 12.91
N ALA A 87 14.60 21.73 12.97
CA ALA A 87 14.11 20.50 13.58
C ALA A 87 14.52 19.22 12.81
N GLY A 88 15.17 19.38 11.64
CA GLY A 88 15.55 18.28 10.76
C GLY A 88 14.38 17.76 9.93
N PRO A 89 14.64 17.04 8.82
CA PRO A 89 13.58 16.40 8.06
C PRO A 89 12.90 15.33 8.89
N ALA A 90 11.60 15.08 8.65
CA ALA A 90 10.85 13.98 9.25
C ALA A 90 11.31 12.60 8.73
N ASP A 91 12.57 12.23 9.00
CA ASP A 91 13.23 10.98 8.61
C ASP A 91 14.12 10.44 9.76
N PRO A 92 13.58 9.60 10.66
CA PRO A 92 12.17 9.29 10.87
C PRO A 92 11.45 10.29 11.79
N PHE A 93 12.17 11.26 12.39
CA PHE A 93 11.63 12.24 13.34
C PHE A 93 12.18 13.62 13.01
N GLY A 94 11.33 14.64 13.09
CA GLY A 94 11.67 15.99 12.68
C GLY A 94 10.44 16.76 12.20
N TYR A 95 10.68 17.89 11.56
CA TYR A 95 9.65 18.71 10.95
C TYR A 95 9.39 18.28 9.51
N GLY A 96 8.12 18.23 9.13
CA GLY A 96 7.68 17.95 7.77
C GLY A 96 6.62 18.95 7.33
N SER A 97 6.70 19.35 6.07
CA SER A 97 5.65 20.11 5.40
C SER A 97 5.25 19.35 4.14
N LYS A 98 3.95 19.15 3.95
CA LYS A 98 3.41 18.64 2.69
C LYS A 98 2.72 19.82 2.01
N ARG A 99 3.10 20.11 0.77
CA ARG A 99 2.44 21.07 -0.12
C ARG A 99 1.96 20.32 -1.36
N ILE A 100 0.88 20.81 -1.96
CA ILE A 100 0.20 20.19 -3.10
C ILE A 100 1.20 19.93 -4.24
N GLY A 101 1.33 18.67 -4.65
CA GLY A 101 2.00 18.31 -5.89
C GLY A 101 1.09 18.56 -7.09
N PRO A 102 1.63 18.66 -8.32
CA PRO A 102 0.86 18.98 -9.53
C PRO A 102 -0.25 17.97 -9.90
N ASN A 103 -0.35 16.85 -9.19
CA ASN A 103 -1.24 15.73 -9.48
C ASN A 103 -2.48 15.64 -8.56
N GLY A 104 -2.72 16.62 -7.68
CA GLY A 104 -3.96 16.68 -6.90
C GLY A 104 -4.05 15.79 -5.66
N ASP A 105 -2.97 15.12 -5.24
CA ASP A 105 -2.97 14.40 -3.96
C ASP A 105 -2.79 15.36 -2.76
N VAL A 106 -3.66 15.17 -1.77
CA VAL A 106 -4.10 16.14 -0.75
C VAL A 106 -3.06 16.42 0.36
N GLY A 107 -2.98 17.70 0.76
CA GLY A 107 -2.53 18.12 2.10
C GLY A 107 -1.81 19.46 2.14
N TRP A 108 -2.48 20.51 2.62
CA TRP A 108 -1.85 21.73 3.13
C TRP A 108 -1.62 21.55 4.63
N ILE A 109 -0.52 20.88 5.00
CA ILE A 109 -0.25 20.50 6.39
C ILE A 109 1.24 20.64 6.71
N GLU A 110 1.50 21.15 7.90
CA GLU A 110 2.80 21.07 8.55
C GLU A 110 2.70 20.20 9.78
N TYR A 111 3.75 19.44 10.09
CA TYR A 111 3.74 18.54 11.24
C TYR A 111 5.13 18.38 11.84
N ILE A 112 5.15 18.01 13.12
CA ILE A 112 6.35 17.56 13.82
C ILE A 112 6.15 16.12 14.27
N LEU A 113 7.15 15.28 14.02
CA LEU A 113 7.15 13.87 14.38
C LEU A 113 8.26 13.61 15.38
N LEU A 114 7.91 13.07 16.55
CA LEU A 114 8.80 12.90 17.70
C LEU A 114 8.78 11.46 18.18
N ASN A 115 9.93 10.99 18.66
CA ASN A 115 10.03 9.67 19.27
C ASN A 115 9.57 9.78 20.73
N ALA A 116 8.56 9.00 21.11
CA ALA A 116 8.03 9.04 22.46
C ALA A 116 8.99 8.42 23.49
N ASN A 117 9.95 7.59 23.09
CA ASN A 117 10.84 6.80 23.97
C ASN A 117 12.32 7.19 23.95
N SER A 118 12.76 8.08 23.05
CA SER A 118 14.17 8.42 22.87
C SER A 118 14.46 9.89 23.21
N ASP A 119 15.11 10.11 24.35
CA ASP A 119 15.47 11.45 24.82
C ASP A 119 16.43 12.16 23.86
N THR A 120 17.38 11.45 23.26
CA THR A 120 18.45 12.05 22.44
C THR A 120 17.95 12.60 21.10
N LYS A 121 16.98 11.92 20.45
CA LYS A 121 16.45 12.36 19.14
C LYS A 121 15.44 13.50 19.31
N THR A 122 14.59 13.41 20.33
CA THR A 122 13.64 14.46 20.69
C THR A 122 14.38 15.73 21.13
N THR A 123 15.49 15.60 21.87
CA THR A 123 16.37 16.74 22.21
C THR A 123 16.89 17.48 20.98
N ALA A 124 17.29 16.75 19.93
CA ALA A 124 17.82 17.34 18.71
C ALA A 124 16.78 18.18 17.95
N VAL A 125 15.52 17.73 17.93
CA VAL A 125 14.38 18.42 17.31
C VAL A 125 14.08 19.75 18.02
N PHE A 126 14.31 19.83 19.33
CA PHE A 126 14.00 21.00 20.16
C PHE A 126 15.20 21.92 20.46
N LEU A 127 16.35 21.75 19.81
CA LEU A 127 17.56 22.56 20.04
C LEU A 127 17.38 24.08 19.83
N GLN A 128 16.27 24.51 19.23
CA GLN A 128 15.99 25.90 18.86
C GLN A 128 14.62 26.39 19.34
N THR A 129 13.88 25.57 20.07
CA THR A 129 12.59 25.94 20.66
C THR A 129 12.78 26.45 22.08
N THR A 130 11.75 27.10 22.65
CA THR A 130 11.75 27.47 24.07
C THR A 130 11.98 26.19 24.91
N PRO A 131 12.81 26.24 25.97
CA PRO A 131 12.93 25.12 26.91
C PRO A 131 11.56 24.66 27.43
N THR A 132 10.64 25.61 27.55
CA THR A 132 9.23 25.41 27.92
C THR A 132 8.47 24.50 26.95
N PHE A 133 8.61 24.65 25.62
CA PHE A 133 7.89 23.79 24.68
C PHE A 133 8.30 22.32 24.80
N ARG A 134 9.61 22.08 24.91
CA ARG A 134 10.16 20.74 25.09
C ARG A 134 9.63 20.08 26.36
N GLU A 135 9.71 20.77 27.49
CA GLU A 135 9.25 20.25 28.79
C GLU A 135 7.77 19.89 28.74
N VAL A 136 6.95 20.75 28.14
CA VAL A 136 5.50 20.52 27.99
C VAL A 136 5.21 19.30 27.10
N VAL A 137 5.96 19.13 26.01
CA VAL A 137 5.82 17.96 25.11
C VAL A 137 6.26 16.66 25.80
N GLU A 138 7.36 16.68 26.55
CA GLU A 138 7.86 15.51 27.31
C GLU A 138 6.84 15.07 28.37
N VAL A 139 6.32 16.02 29.16
CA VAL A 139 5.27 15.75 30.16
C VAL A 139 4.00 15.22 29.50
N PHE A 140 3.59 15.80 28.36
CA PHE A 140 2.43 15.31 27.62
C PHE A 140 2.63 13.86 27.13
N MET A 141 3.79 13.52 26.56
CA MET A 141 4.07 12.16 26.12
C MET A 141 4.01 11.16 27.28
N GLU A 142 4.48 11.55 28.47
CA GLU A 142 4.39 10.72 29.68
C GLU A 142 2.94 10.51 30.13
N GLU A 143 2.15 11.58 30.29
CA GLU A 143 0.74 11.49 30.69
C GLU A 143 -0.08 10.64 29.69
N MET A 144 0.20 10.78 28.40
CA MET A 144 -0.46 10.01 27.35
C MET A 144 -0.05 8.54 27.32
N LYS A 145 1.21 8.21 27.63
CA LYS A 145 1.65 6.82 27.77
C LYS A 145 0.97 6.14 28.94
N ASP A 146 0.82 6.84 30.06
CA ASP A 146 0.14 6.30 31.22
C ASP A 146 -1.35 6.09 30.98
N MET A 147 -2.02 7.04 30.31
CA MET A 147 -3.40 6.86 29.88
C MET A 147 -3.55 5.66 28.92
N SER A 148 -2.70 5.58 27.90
CA SER A 148 -2.72 4.45 26.93
C SER A 148 -2.46 3.11 27.62
N SER A 149 -1.54 3.08 28.59
CA SER A 149 -1.24 1.89 29.38
C SER A 149 -2.44 1.45 30.21
N LYS A 150 -3.16 2.38 30.85
CA LYS A 150 -4.38 2.07 31.61
C LYS A 150 -5.46 1.46 30.71
N VAL A 151 -5.66 2.01 29.50
CA VAL A 151 -6.62 1.47 28.53
C VAL A 151 -6.21 0.05 28.11
N LEU A 152 -4.93 -0.18 27.78
CA LEU A 152 -4.43 -1.50 27.39
C LEU A 152 -4.50 -2.52 28.52
N ASP A 153 -4.24 -2.12 29.76
CA ASP A 153 -4.37 -2.99 30.93
C ASP A 153 -5.83 -3.36 31.21
N MET A 154 -6.78 -2.43 30.98
CA MET A 154 -8.21 -2.71 31.07
C MET A 154 -8.66 -3.71 29.99
N VAL A 155 -8.15 -3.56 28.77
CA VAL A 155 -8.39 -4.52 27.68
C VAL A 155 -7.83 -5.89 28.03
N ALA A 156 -6.57 -5.95 28.47
CA ALA A 156 -5.92 -7.21 28.84
C ALA A 156 -6.68 -7.92 29.97
N GLU A 157 -7.12 -7.18 30.99
CA GLU A 157 -7.89 -7.73 32.11
C GLU A 157 -9.23 -8.31 31.66
N GLU A 158 -9.98 -7.59 30.82
CA GLU A 158 -11.30 -8.04 30.36
C GLU A 158 -11.20 -9.23 29.39
N LEU A 159 -10.16 -9.25 28.54
CA LEU A 159 -9.85 -10.35 27.64
C LEU A 159 -9.11 -11.52 28.33
N LYS A 160 -8.88 -11.45 29.64
CA LYS A 160 -8.18 -12.48 30.44
C LYS A 160 -6.77 -12.79 29.92
N ILE A 161 -6.08 -11.78 29.41
CA ILE A 161 -4.71 -11.86 28.93
C ILE A 161 -3.77 -11.69 30.13
N GLU A 162 -3.01 -12.74 30.43
CA GLU A 162 -2.02 -12.72 31.51
C GLU A 162 -0.57 -12.60 30.98
N PRO A 163 0.30 -11.80 31.63
CA PRO A 163 0.00 -10.91 32.76
C PRO A 163 -0.83 -9.69 32.31
N LYS A 164 -1.63 -9.10 33.22
CA LYS A 164 -2.45 -7.90 32.93
C LYS A 164 -1.68 -6.76 32.24
N ASP A 165 -0.40 -6.59 32.57
CA ASP A 165 0.46 -5.54 32.00
C ASP A 165 1.17 -5.94 30.69
N LYS A 166 0.80 -7.08 30.09
CA LYS A 166 1.43 -7.60 28.87
C LYS A 166 1.36 -6.61 27.72
N LEU A 167 0.19 -5.97 27.52
CA LEU A 167 -0.03 -5.02 26.42
C LEU A 167 0.61 -3.66 26.71
N SER A 168 0.49 -3.15 27.94
CA SER A 168 1.10 -1.86 28.32
C SER A 168 2.63 -1.90 28.31
N LYS A 169 3.24 -3.05 28.64
CA LYS A 169 4.69 -3.27 28.49
C LYS A 169 5.17 -3.04 27.07
N LEU A 170 4.40 -3.45 26.05
CA LEU A 170 4.79 -3.27 24.64
C LEU A 170 4.94 -1.79 24.29
N VAL A 171 4.11 -0.92 24.88
CA VAL A 171 4.18 0.53 24.66
C VAL A 171 5.30 1.18 25.48
N LYS A 172 5.56 0.69 26.71
CA LYS A 172 6.53 1.28 27.65
C LYS A 172 7.99 0.89 27.43
N VAL A 173 8.28 -0.17 26.68
CA VAL A 173 9.65 -0.61 26.38
C VAL A 173 10.38 0.44 25.52
N LYS A 174 11.67 0.67 25.80
CA LYS A 174 12.47 1.72 25.14
C LYS A 174 12.59 1.52 23.62
N GLU A 175 12.56 0.27 23.20
CA GLU A 175 12.61 -0.16 21.80
C GLU A 175 11.25 -0.06 21.08
N SER A 176 10.18 0.37 21.76
CA SER A 176 8.88 0.53 21.10
C SER A 176 8.89 1.69 20.11
N ASP A 177 8.19 1.53 19.00
CA ASP A 177 8.07 2.48 17.90
C ASP A 177 7.05 3.61 18.19
N SER A 178 6.76 3.84 19.47
CA SER A 178 5.83 4.87 19.92
C SER A 178 6.28 6.26 19.45
N CYS A 179 5.40 6.97 18.76
CA CYS A 179 5.66 8.31 18.26
C CYS A 179 4.55 9.30 18.62
N LEU A 180 4.93 10.56 18.76
CA LEU A 180 4.03 11.71 18.85
C LEU A 180 4.09 12.47 17.52
N ARG A 181 2.92 12.69 16.92
CA ARG A 181 2.75 13.54 15.75
C ARG A 181 1.89 14.74 16.13
N MET A 182 2.39 15.95 15.93
CA MET A 182 1.58 17.16 16.07
C MET A 182 1.38 17.76 14.69
N ASN A 183 0.13 17.90 14.28
CA ASN A 183 -0.30 18.40 12.99
C ASN A 183 -0.79 19.84 13.15
N HIS A 184 -0.37 20.71 12.24
CA HIS A 184 -0.83 22.07 12.13
C HIS A 184 -1.35 22.34 10.71
N TYR A 185 -2.56 22.89 10.66
CA TYR A 185 -3.21 23.31 9.42
C TYR A 185 -3.14 24.84 9.33
N PRO A 186 -2.27 25.41 8.47
CA PRO A 186 -2.15 26.86 8.26
C PRO A 186 -3.45 27.51 7.80
N GLU A 187 -3.60 28.82 8.02
CA GLU A 187 -4.67 29.61 7.38
C GLU A 187 -4.49 29.59 5.85
N LYS A 188 -5.59 29.38 5.12
CA LYS A 188 -5.57 29.32 3.65
C LYS A 188 -5.29 30.71 3.09
N GLU A 189 -4.22 30.88 2.30
CA GLU A 189 -4.09 32.04 1.40
C GLU A 189 -5.20 31.95 0.34
N GLU A 190 -5.98 33.02 0.15
CA GLU A 190 -7.10 33.11 -0.80
C GLU A 190 -6.69 32.73 -2.24
N THR A 191 -6.69 31.44 -2.53
CA THR A 191 -6.43 30.88 -3.85
C THR A 191 -7.75 30.38 -4.43
N ARG A 192 -7.97 30.72 -5.70
CA ARG A 192 -9.22 30.54 -6.47
C ARG A 192 -9.66 29.09 -6.71
N ARG A 193 -9.07 28.10 -6.04
CA ARG A 193 -9.41 26.68 -6.18
C ARG A 193 -9.95 26.10 -4.86
N LYS A 194 -11.06 25.37 -4.97
CA LYS A 194 -11.58 24.50 -3.90
C LYS A 194 -10.62 23.31 -3.76
N GLU A 195 -9.50 23.53 -3.07
CA GLU A 195 -8.54 22.46 -2.76
C GLU A 195 -8.73 22.00 -1.32
N GLU A 196 -8.74 20.68 -1.17
CA GLU A 196 -9.03 19.90 0.03
C GLU A 196 -7.87 19.97 1.04
N ILE A 197 -8.18 19.96 2.34
CA ILE A 197 -7.18 19.95 3.43
C ILE A 197 -7.46 18.71 4.29
N GLY A 198 -6.53 17.74 4.29
CA GLY A 198 -6.67 16.55 5.13
C GLY A 198 -5.78 15.38 4.72
N PHE A 199 -5.88 14.28 5.46
CA PHE A 199 -5.32 12.98 5.09
C PHE A 199 -6.36 12.20 4.28
N GLY A 200 -5.91 11.42 3.29
CA GLY A 200 -6.75 10.42 2.65
C GLY A 200 -7.10 9.26 3.60
N GLU A 201 -7.99 8.39 3.16
CA GLU A 201 -8.33 7.16 3.86
C GLU A 201 -7.07 6.31 4.17
N HIS A 202 -6.98 5.81 5.39
CA HIS A 202 -5.88 4.97 5.86
C HIS A 202 -6.34 4.11 7.04
N THR A 203 -5.57 3.05 7.35
CA THR A 203 -5.71 2.27 8.58
C THR A 203 -4.50 2.50 9.49
N ASP A 204 -4.69 2.28 10.79
CA ASP A 204 -3.64 2.41 11.80
C ASP A 204 -3.02 1.02 12.10
N PRO A 205 -1.78 0.75 11.66
CA PRO A 205 -1.16 -0.57 11.84
C PRO A 205 -0.67 -0.85 13.28
N GLN A 206 -0.60 0.19 14.12
CA GLN A 206 -0.06 0.12 15.49
C GLN A 206 -1.01 -0.57 16.47
N LEU A 207 -0.58 -0.79 17.72
CA LEU A 207 -1.43 -1.43 18.75
C LEU A 207 -2.65 -0.55 19.08
N VAL A 208 -2.40 0.73 19.34
CA VAL A 208 -3.41 1.75 19.64
C VAL A 208 -2.92 3.11 19.14
N SER A 209 -3.80 3.85 18.48
CA SER A 209 -3.62 5.26 18.12
C SER A 209 -4.50 6.12 19.02
N VAL A 210 -3.88 7.06 19.74
CA VAL A 210 -4.62 8.06 20.53
C VAL A 210 -4.60 9.40 19.82
N LEU A 211 -5.79 9.93 19.58
CA LEU A 211 -6.04 11.16 18.84
C LEU A 211 -6.67 12.21 19.74
N ARG A 212 -6.20 13.44 19.58
CA ARG A 212 -6.87 14.63 20.10
C ARG A 212 -7.08 15.61 18.97
N SER A 213 -8.35 15.94 18.73
CA SER A 213 -8.72 17.03 17.85
C SER A 213 -9.14 18.22 18.70
N ASN A 214 -8.58 19.39 18.41
CA ASN A 214 -9.06 20.64 19.00
C ASN A 214 -10.30 21.12 18.21
N ASN A 215 -10.23 22.29 17.59
CA ASN A 215 -11.29 22.81 16.71
C ASN A 215 -11.19 22.25 15.28
N THR A 216 -10.52 21.10 15.10
CA THR A 216 -10.29 20.55 13.76
C THR A 216 -11.45 19.61 13.41
N GLU A 217 -12.31 20.08 12.52
CA GLU A 217 -13.40 19.29 11.93
C GLU A 217 -12.87 18.41 10.77
N GLY A 218 -13.70 17.46 10.32
CA GLY A 218 -13.40 16.59 9.17
C GLY A 218 -12.77 15.24 9.52
N LEU A 219 -12.70 14.87 10.81
CA LEU A 219 -12.39 13.50 11.19
C LEU A 219 -13.58 12.60 10.81
N GLN A 220 -13.32 11.59 9.99
CA GLN A 220 -14.32 10.58 9.61
C GLN A 220 -13.81 9.19 9.97
N ILE A 221 -14.72 8.31 10.40
CA ILE A 221 -14.42 6.89 10.63
C ILE A 221 -15.23 6.03 9.67
N CYS A 222 -14.64 4.93 9.20
CA CYS A 222 -15.32 3.94 8.38
C CYS A 222 -15.81 2.78 9.25
N LEU A 223 -17.11 2.49 9.18
CA LEU A 223 -17.73 1.36 9.86
C LEU A 223 -17.48 0.04 9.10
N LYS A 224 -17.69 -1.09 9.77
CA LYS A 224 -17.55 -2.44 9.18
C LYS A 224 -18.42 -2.67 7.94
N ASP A 225 -19.52 -1.93 7.80
CA ASP A 225 -20.41 -2.00 6.63
C ASP A 225 -19.98 -1.08 5.47
N GLY A 226 -18.84 -0.38 5.61
CA GLY A 226 -18.30 0.57 4.63
C GLY A 226 -18.89 1.97 4.72
N THR A 227 -19.76 2.25 5.69
CA THR A 227 -20.35 3.58 5.90
C THR A 227 -19.35 4.50 6.59
N TRP A 228 -19.22 5.74 6.10
CA TRP A 228 -18.41 6.78 6.73
C TRP A 228 -19.26 7.63 7.68
N VAL A 229 -18.71 7.95 8.84
CA VAL A 229 -19.36 8.71 9.90
C VAL A 229 -18.47 9.88 10.33
N ASP A 230 -19.05 11.07 10.41
CA ASP A 230 -18.37 12.26 10.92
C ASP A 230 -18.20 12.19 12.45
N VAL A 231 -16.97 12.49 12.91
CA VAL A 231 -16.62 12.61 14.32
C VAL A 231 -16.51 14.10 14.67
N PRO A 232 -17.40 14.64 15.51
CA PRO A 232 -17.32 16.03 15.91
C PRO A 232 -16.08 16.28 16.78
N PRO A 233 -15.44 17.46 16.66
CA PRO A 233 -14.34 17.86 17.52
C PRO A 233 -14.77 17.90 18.99
N ASP A 234 -13.87 17.48 19.88
CA ASP A 234 -14.07 17.57 21.33
C ASP A 234 -12.76 17.76 22.08
N HIS A 235 -12.67 18.88 22.79
CA HIS A 235 -11.47 19.28 23.55
C HIS A 235 -11.32 18.58 24.89
N SER A 236 -12.41 17.99 25.39
CA SER A 236 -12.51 17.41 26.74
C SER A 236 -12.22 15.91 26.79
N SER A 237 -11.91 15.31 25.64
CA SER A 237 -11.71 13.87 25.52
C SER A 237 -10.59 13.50 24.56
N PHE A 238 -10.25 12.22 24.59
CA PHE A 238 -9.35 11.60 23.62
C PHE A 238 -10.11 10.55 22.83
N PHE A 239 -9.81 10.45 21.54
CA PHE A 239 -10.30 9.37 20.70
C PHE A 239 -9.24 8.27 20.65
N VAL A 240 -9.66 7.03 20.87
CA VAL A 240 -8.80 5.86 20.84
C VAL A 240 -9.21 5.03 19.63
N ILE A 241 -8.27 4.87 18.70
CA ILE A 241 -8.35 3.92 17.59
C ILE A 241 -7.58 2.67 18.01
N VAL A 242 -8.27 1.53 17.92
CA VAL A 242 -7.67 0.22 18.09
C VAL A 242 -7.09 -0.18 16.74
N GLY A 243 -5.76 -0.21 16.64
CA GLY A 243 -5.13 -0.52 15.37
C GLY A 243 -5.16 -2.01 15.06
N ASP A 244 -4.79 -2.33 13.82
CA ASP A 244 -5.00 -3.65 13.21
C ASP A 244 -4.39 -4.79 14.05
N THR A 245 -3.27 -4.52 14.72
CA THR A 245 -2.57 -5.49 15.55
C THR A 245 -3.38 -5.97 16.76
N LEU A 246 -4.22 -5.13 17.37
CA LEU A 246 -5.02 -5.50 18.53
C LEU A 246 -6.40 -6.08 18.14
N GLN A 247 -6.94 -5.70 16.97
CA GLN A 247 -8.18 -6.29 16.43
C GLN A 247 -7.99 -7.77 16.03
N GLU A 248 -6.80 -8.14 15.54
CA GLU A 248 -6.43 -9.53 15.25
C GLU A 248 -6.34 -10.39 16.54
N GLU A 249 -5.81 -9.85 17.63
CA GLU A 249 -5.69 -10.54 18.92
C GLU A 249 -7.05 -10.72 19.63
N GLY A 250 -8.02 -9.81 19.44
CA GLY A 250 -9.37 -9.93 20.01
C GLY A 250 -10.27 -10.97 19.32
N ASN A 251 -10.12 -11.13 17.99
CA ASN A 251 -10.94 -12.05 17.19
C ASN A 251 -10.53 -13.53 17.31
N THR A 252 -9.39 -13.84 17.94
CA THR A 252 -8.83 -15.21 18.05
C THR A 252 -9.24 -15.95 19.32
N GLY A 253 -10.09 -15.36 20.16
CA GLY A 253 -10.64 -15.97 21.37
C GLY A 253 -11.79 -16.95 21.13
N LEU A 254 -11.55 -18.09 20.44
CA LEU A 254 -12.24 -19.40 20.54
C LEU A 254 -12.01 -20.25 19.27
N ALA A 255 -10.84 -20.89 19.15
CA ALA A 255 -10.70 -22.24 18.56
C ALA A 255 -9.23 -22.68 18.56
N ASN A 256 -8.93 -23.67 19.41
CA ASN A 256 -7.88 -24.69 19.30
C ASN A 256 -6.61 -24.36 18.49
N GLY A 257 -5.52 -24.12 19.24
CA GLY A 257 -4.27 -24.86 19.02
C GLY A 257 -3.57 -24.65 17.68
N ILE A 258 -3.21 -23.42 17.34
CA ILE A 258 -2.11 -23.14 16.41
C ILE A 258 -1.11 -22.25 17.13
N ARG A 259 0.15 -22.70 17.21
CA ARG A 259 1.29 -21.90 17.70
C ARG A 259 1.46 -20.68 16.79
N GLU A 260 1.02 -19.51 17.22
CA GLU A 260 1.39 -18.25 16.56
C GLU A 260 2.77 -17.80 17.03
N LYS A 261 3.67 -17.57 16.06
CA LYS A 261 5.02 -17.06 16.27
C LYS A 261 4.96 -15.54 16.51
N PRO A 262 5.80 -14.98 17.38
CA PRO A 262 5.85 -13.53 17.64
C PRO A 262 6.11 -12.73 16.34
N LYS A 263 5.39 -11.61 16.14
CA LYS A 263 5.59 -10.68 15.01
C LYS A 263 7.07 -10.26 14.99
N LYS A 264 7.79 -10.64 13.93
CA LYS A 264 9.20 -10.31 13.71
C LYS A 264 9.35 -8.79 13.56
N SER A 265 10.41 -8.21 14.15
CA SER A 265 10.83 -6.81 13.96
C SER A 265 10.72 -6.39 12.48
N MET A 266 10.35 -5.14 12.19
CA MET A 266 10.23 -4.62 10.82
C MET A 266 11.50 -4.83 9.98
N PHE A 267 12.66 -4.85 10.63
CA PHE A 267 13.96 -5.03 10.04
C PHE A 267 14.75 -6.12 10.78
N PRO A 268 15.52 -6.97 10.08
CA PRO A 268 16.53 -7.80 10.73
C PRO A 268 17.59 -6.91 11.40
N PRO A 269 18.36 -7.44 12.37
CA PRO A 269 19.46 -6.69 12.97
C PRO A 269 20.54 -6.45 11.90
N PHE A 270 20.56 -5.24 11.35
CA PHE A 270 21.58 -4.82 10.39
C PHE A 270 22.85 -4.35 11.11
N GLU A 271 24.01 -4.83 10.65
CA GLU A 271 25.32 -4.52 11.22
C GLU A 271 25.75 -3.05 10.99
N SER A 272 25.28 -2.41 9.92
CA SER A 272 25.67 -1.03 9.57
C SER A 272 24.48 -0.08 9.38
N ALA A 273 24.71 1.20 9.66
CA ALA A 273 23.73 2.27 9.40
C ALA A 273 23.42 2.41 7.89
N GLU A 274 24.40 2.16 7.03
CA GLU A 274 24.23 2.14 5.56
C GLU A 274 23.22 1.07 5.12
N THR A 275 23.38 -0.17 5.61
CA THR A 275 22.47 -1.28 5.27
C THR A 275 21.05 -1.03 5.79
N ARG A 276 20.90 -0.33 6.93
CA ARG A 276 19.59 0.07 7.45
C ARG A 276 18.94 1.12 6.54
N ALA A 277 19.67 2.14 6.10
CA ALA A 277 19.15 3.15 5.17
C ALA A 277 18.74 2.53 3.81
N LEU A 278 19.51 1.56 3.31
CA LEU A 278 19.13 0.81 2.11
C LEU A 278 17.86 -0.02 2.34
N ALA A 279 17.73 -0.67 3.50
CA ALA A 279 16.53 -1.42 3.87
C ALA A 279 15.29 -0.52 4.00
N GLU A 280 15.45 0.68 4.55
CA GLU A 280 14.40 1.70 4.63
C GLU A 280 14.02 2.19 3.24
N SER A 281 14.98 2.42 2.33
CA SER A 281 14.67 2.78 0.95
C SER A 281 13.88 1.67 0.25
N LEU A 282 14.28 0.41 0.43
CA LEU A 282 13.56 -0.75 -0.11
C LEU A 282 12.19 -0.92 0.51
N SER A 283 11.97 -0.50 1.75
CA SER A 283 10.68 -0.63 2.44
C SER A 283 9.53 0.06 1.71
N ARG A 284 9.83 1.10 0.90
CA ARG A 284 8.87 1.76 0.01
C ARG A 284 8.41 0.88 -1.15
N ASP A 285 9.29 -0.01 -1.63
CA ASP A 285 9.01 -0.96 -2.71
C ASP A 285 8.44 -2.30 -2.17
N ILE A 286 8.35 -2.45 -0.84
CA ILE A 286 7.66 -3.56 -0.20
C ILE A 286 6.17 -3.25 -0.14
N ILE A 287 5.38 -3.99 -0.92
CA ILE A 287 3.94 -3.99 -0.75
C ILE A 287 3.64 -4.91 0.43
N ARG A 288 3.55 -4.31 1.62
CA ARG A 288 3.08 -4.97 2.84
C ARG A 288 1.55 -4.99 2.84
N GLY A 289 0.98 -5.80 1.96
CA GLY A 289 -0.46 -5.89 1.82
C GLY A 289 -0.86 -6.62 0.55
N ASN A 290 -2.08 -7.14 0.58
CA ASN A 290 -2.70 -7.82 -0.54
C ASN A 290 -2.87 -6.80 -1.71
N PRO A 291 -2.25 -7.00 -2.89
CA PRO A 291 -2.41 -6.09 -4.03
C PRO A 291 -3.84 -6.07 -4.62
N ASN A 292 -4.80 -6.74 -3.96
CA ASN A 292 -6.23 -6.81 -4.24
C ASN A 292 -6.57 -7.28 -5.67
N VAL A 293 -5.70 -8.11 -6.26
CA VAL A 293 -5.93 -8.73 -7.56
C VAL A 293 -6.28 -10.19 -7.32
N LYS A 294 -7.51 -10.60 -7.61
CA LYS A 294 -7.94 -12.00 -7.43
C LYS A 294 -7.80 -12.82 -8.72
N TRP A 295 -7.72 -14.14 -8.63
CA TRP A 295 -7.64 -15.01 -9.81
C TRP A 295 -8.82 -14.83 -10.79
N GLU A 296 -10.01 -14.52 -10.28
CA GLU A 296 -11.25 -14.36 -11.09
C GLU A 296 -11.23 -13.10 -11.96
N SER A 297 -10.41 -12.12 -11.57
CA SER A 297 -10.19 -10.89 -12.34
C SER A 297 -9.34 -11.14 -13.60
N ILE A 298 -8.56 -12.23 -13.64
CA ILE A 298 -7.71 -12.60 -14.76
C ILE A 298 -8.47 -13.57 -15.66
N LYS A 299 -8.82 -13.15 -16.88
CA LYS A 299 -9.54 -13.98 -17.84
C LYS A 299 -8.59 -14.86 -18.64
N GLY A 300 -8.92 -16.16 -18.75
CA GLY A 300 -8.08 -17.17 -19.40
C GLY A 300 -6.84 -17.56 -18.59
N LEU A 301 -5.79 -18.00 -19.30
CA LEU A 301 -4.48 -18.38 -18.72
C LEU A 301 -4.55 -19.55 -17.72
N GLU A 302 -5.51 -20.46 -17.87
CA GLU A 302 -5.74 -21.55 -16.91
C GLU A 302 -4.52 -22.46 -16.70
N ASN A 303 -3.75 -22.71 -17.76
CA ASN A 303 -2.49 -23.45 -17.66
C ASN A 303 -1.46 -22.69 -16.79
N ALA A 304 -1.26 -21.39 -17.04
CA ALA A 304 -0.33 -20.57 -16.26
C ALA A 304 -0.78 -20.44 -14.80
N LYS A 305 -2.07 -20.21 -14.55
CA LYS A 305 -2.66 -20.19 -13.21
C LYS A 305 -2.45 -21.51 -12.49
N ARG A 306 -2.67 -22.65 -13.15
CA ARG A 306 -2.46 -23.98 -12.55
C ARG A 306 -1.00 -24.21 -12.20
N LEU A 307 -0.07 -23.91 -13.11
CA LEU A 307 1.37 -24.03 -12.87
C LEU A 307 1.85 -23.13 -11.72
N LEU A 308 1.35 -21.89 -11.64
CA LEU A 308 1.64 -20.98 -10.52
C LEU A 308 1.04 -21.46 -9.20
N LYS A 309 -0.19 -21.99 -9.21
CA LYS A 309 -0.82 -22.58 -8.03
C LYS A 309 0.01 -23.76 -7.52
N GLU A 310 0.43 -24.66 -8.40
CA GLU A 310 1.29 -25.79 -8.06
C GLU A 310 2.65 -25.33 -7.50
N ALA A 311 3.25 -24.30 -8.11
CA ALA A 311 4.60 -23.89 -7.77
C ALA A 311 4.71 -23.03 -6.50
N VAL A 312 3.70 -22.20 -6.20
CA VAL A 312 3.76 -21.21 -5.10
C VAL A 312 2.66 -21.44 -4.07
N VAL A 313 1.40 -21.58 -4.51
CA VAL A 313 0.25 -21.66 -3.60
C VAL A 313 0.22 -22.98 -2.83
N MET A 314 0.43 -24.11 -3.51
CA MET A 314 0.35 -25.45 -2.91
C MET A 314 1.43 -25.68 -1.83
N PRO A 315 2.70 -25.29 -2.02
CA PRO A 315 3.71 -25.38 -0.97
C PRO A 315 3.38 -24.60 0.30
N ILE A 316 2.78 -23.42 0.15
CA ILE A 316 2.39 -22.58 1.28
C ILE A 316 1.19 -23.20 2.01
N LYS A 317 0.21 -23.70 1.24
CA LYS A 317 -1.04 -24.25 1.79
C LYS A 317 -0.86 -25.64 2.41
N TYR A 318 0.00 -26.47 1.82
CA TYR A 318 0.18 -27.87 2.22
C TYR A 318 1.67 -28.25 2.38
N PRO A 319 2.42 -27.59 3.28
CA PRO A 319 3.88 -27.74 3.39
C PRO A 319 4.34 -29.17 3.73
N SER A 320 3.48 -30.01 4.31
CA SER A 320 3.79 -31.40 4.64
C SER A 320 4.09 -32.29 3.41
N TYR A 321 3.55 -31.97 2.24
CA TYR A 321 3.83 -32.71 1.00
C TYR A 321 5.13 -32.27 0.32
N PHE A 322 5.64 -31.08 0.64
CA PHE A 322 6.75 -30.46 -0.09
C PHE A 322 8.07 -30.61 0.69
N ASN A 323 8.59 -31.83 0.72
CA ASN A 323 9.82 -32.19 1.42
C ASN A 323 10.78 -32.99 0.52
N GLY A 324 12.08 -32.94 0.83
CA GLY A 324 13.11 -33.67 0.06
C GLY A 324 13.12 -33.24 -1.40
N LEU A 325 12.97 -34.19 -2.34
CA LEU A 325 12.92 -33.91 -3.78
C LEU A 325 11.69 -33.09 -4.18
N LEU A 326 10.62 -33.12 -3.39
CA LEU A 326 9.39 -32.35 -3.61
C LEU A 326 9.48 -30.96 -2.96
N SER A 327 10.68 -30.48 -2.60
CA SER A 327 10.86 -29.12 -2.13
C SER A 327 10.30 -28.12 -3.16
N PRO A 328 9.69 -27.01 -2.71
CA PRO A 328 9.09 -26.06 -3.62
C PRO A 328 10.14 -25.40 -4.52
N TRP A 329 9.76 -25.15 -5.77
CA TRP A 329 10.57 -24.34 -6.68
C TRP A 329 10.76 -22.94 -6.11
N LYS A 330 12.01 -22.49 -6.02
CA LYS A 330 12.33 -21.15 -5.50
C LYS A 330 12.35 -20.09 -6.60
N GLY A 331 12.54 -20.50 -7.85
CA GLY A 331 12.63 -19.59 -9.00
C GLY A 331 11.61 -19.93 -10.07
N ILE A 332 10.74 -18.97 -10.38
CA ILE A 332 9.72 -19.08 -11.43
C ILE A 332 9.90 -17.92 -12.42
N LEU A 333 9.90 -18.23 -13.72
CA LEU A 333 9.93 -17.25 -14.82
C LEU A 333 8.57 -17.19 -15.50
N LEU A 334 7.99 -16.00 -15.57
CA LEU A 334 6.87 -15.65 -16.44
C LEU A 334 7.42 -15.00 -17.70
N PHE A 335 7.18 -15.60 -18.85
CA PHE A 335 7.60 -15.04 -20.13
C PHE A 335 6.48 -15.04 -21.14
N GLY A 336 6.55 -14.13 -22.11
CA GLY A 336 5.54 -14.02 -23.16
C GLY A 336 5.42 -12.60 -23.66
N PRO A 337 4.54 -12.36 -24.64
CA PRO A 337 4.36 -11.04 -25.24
C PRO A 337 4.05 -9.95 -24.21
N PRO A 338 4.40 -8.68 -24.48
CA PRO A 338 4.02 -7.57 -23.61
C PRO A 338 2.49 -7.42 -23.55
N GLY A 339 1.97 -6.92 -22.43
CA GLY A 339 0.53 -6.66 -22.27
C GLY A 339 -0.35 -7.90 -22.05
N THR A 340 0.22 -9.07 -21.77
CA THR A 340 -0.54 -10.32 -21.50
C THR A 340 -0.83 -10.57 -20.02
N GLY A 341 -0.48 -9.64 -19.12
CA GLY A 341 -0.85 -9.71 -17.71
C GLY A 341 0.13 -10.47 -16.79
N LYS A 342 1.41 -10.62 -17.17
CA LYS A 342 2.46 -11.22 -16.32
C LYS A 342 2.53 -10.59 -14.91
N THR A 343 2.62 -9.26 -14.84
CA THR A 343 2.62 -8.51 -13.56
C THR A 343 1.30 -8.67 -12.80
N MET A 344 0.18 -8.85 -13.50
CA MET A 344 -1.14 -9.07 -12.89
C MET A 344 -1.25 -10.47 -12.28
N LEU A 345 -0.74 -11.48 -12.97
CA LEU A 345 -0.61 -12.86 -12.44
C LEU A 345 0.28 -12.88 -11.18
N ALA A 346 1.41 -12.18 -11.20
CA ALA A 346 2.30 -12.08 -10.05
C ALA A 346 1.60 -11.47 -8.82
N LYS A 347 0.86 -10.38 -9.02
CA LYS A 347 0.04 -9.76 -7.97
C LYS A 347 -1.05 -10.71 -7.47
N ALA A 348 -1.72 -11.45 -8.36
CA ALA A 348 -2.73 -12.41 -7.96
C ALA A 348 -2.19 -13.56 -7.10
N VAL A 349 -1.00 -14.07 -7.42
CA VAL A 349 -0.32 -15.07 -6.57
C VAL A 349 -0.09 -14.50 -5.16
N ALA A 350 0.41 -13.26 -5.08
CA ALA A 350 0.68 -12.61 -3.80
C ALA A 350 -0.59 -12.38 -2.96
N THR A 351 -1.67 -11.92 -3.61
CA THR A 351 -3.01 -11.77 -3.03
C THR A 351 -3.51 -13.07 -2.41
N GLU A 352 -3.34 -14.18 -3.12
CA GLU A 352 -3.94 -15.46 -2.76
C GLU A 352 -3.15 -16.23 -1.71
N CYS A 353 -1.83 -16.04 -1.69
CA CYS A 353 -0.98 -16.63 -0.67
C CYS A 353 -0.91 -15.81 0.62
N ASN A 354 -1.43 -14.56 0.62
CA ASN A 354 -1.28 -13.58 1.70
C ASN A 354 0.19 -13.43 2.16
N THR A 355 1.13 -13.48 1.22
CA THR A 355 2.58 -13.39 1.49
C THR A 355 3.07 -11.97 1.31
N THR A 356 4.17 -11.61 1.99
CA THR A 356 4.84 -10.33 1.73
C THR A 356 5.33 -10.26 0.28
N PHE A 357 4.98 -9.19 -0.44
CA PHE A 357 5.31 -9.02 -1.85
C PHE A 357 6.33 -7.90 -2.05
N PHE A 358 7.51 -8.26 -2.52
CA PHE A 358 8.57 -7.32 -2.87
C PHE A 358 8.48 -7.06 -4.38
N ASN A 359 8.04 -5.87 -4.78
CA ASN A 359 7.92 -5.51 -6.19
C ASN A 359 9.15 -4.72 -6.63
N ILE A 360 10.07 -5.38 -7.31
CA ILE A 360 11.37 -4.80 -7.65
C ILE A 360 11.47 -4.62 -9.16
N SER A 361 11.69 -3.38 -9.57
CA SER A 361 11.95 -3.01 -10.96
C SER A 361 13.45 -2.84 -11.21
N ALA A 362 13.89 -2.93 -12.47
CA ALA A 362 15.30 -2.71 -12.83
C ALA A 362 15.84 -1.34 -12.35
N SER A 363 15.01 -0.30 -12.37
CA SER A 363 15.38 1.04 -11.90
C SER A 363 15.50 1.13 -10.37
N SER A 364 14.74 0.34 -9.61
CA SER A 364 14.86 0.27 -8.14
C SER A 364 16.21 -0.29 -7.70
N VAL A 365 16.82 -1.18 -8.51
CA VAL A 365 18.06 -1.87 -8.11
C VAL A 365 19.33 -1.17 -8.60
N VAL A 366 19.26 -0.43 -9.72
CA VAL A 366 20.43 0.19 -10.34
C VAL A 366 20.70 1.56 -9.70
N SER A 367 21.71 1.63 -8.84
CA SER A 367 22.17 2.87 -8.20
C SER A 367 23.32 3.53 -8.97
N LYS A 368 23.41 4.86 -8.91
CA LYS A 368 24.54 5.63 -9.50
C LYS A 368 25.86 5.43 -8.73
N TRP A 369 25.79 4.99 -7.48
CA TRP A 369 26.94 4.81 -6.59
C TRP A 369 27.52 3.41 -6.70
N ARG A 370 28.86 3.32 -6.81
CA ARG A 370 29.60 2.07 -7.06
C ARG A 370 29.52 1.13 -5.86
N GLY A 371 28.92 -0.06 -6.04
CA GLY A 371 28.82 -1.11 -5.02
C GLY A 371 27.51 -1.12 -4.21
N ASP A 372 26.72 -0.05 -4.27
CA ASP A 372 25.45 0.02 -3.53
C ASP A 372 24.38 -0.92 -4.09
N SER A 373 24.40 -1.20 -5.40
CA SER A 373 23.44 -2.11 -6.03
C SER A 373 23.60 -3.57 -5.57
N GLU A 374 24.83 -4.01 -5.31
CA GLU A 374 25.13 -5.35 -4.77
C GLU A 374 24.64 -5.47 -3.32
N LYS A 375 24.95 -4.46 -2.49
CA LYS A 375 24.46 -4.38 -1.11
C LYS A 375 22.94 -4.38 -1.06
N LEU A 376 22.29 -3.67 -1.98
CA LEU A 376 20.83 -3.58 -2.07
C LEU A 376 20.19 -4.95 -2.35
N ILE A 377 20.75 -5.73 -3.27
CA ILE A 377 20.29 -7.11 -3.53
C ILE A 377 20.45 -8.00 -2.29
N ARG A 378 21.57 -7.89 -1.56
CA ARG A 378 21.75 -8.64 -0.30
C ARG A 378 20.66 -8.28 0.72
N VAL A 379 20.48 -6.98 0.96
CA VAL A 379 19.49 -6.46 1.90
C VAL A 379 18.07 -6.88 1.48
N LEU A 380 17.75 -6.86 0.19
CA LEU A 380 16.46 -7.31 -0.34
C LEU A 380 16.19 -8.78 0.03
N PHE A 381 17.14 -9.68 -0.23
CA PHE A 381 16.97 -11.09 0.07
C PHE A 381 16.94 -11.35 1.58
N ASP A 382 17.74 -10.62 2.38
CA ASP A 382 17.71 -10.74 3.83
C ASP A 382 16.37 -10.26 4.42
N LEU A 383 15.80 -9.18 3.87
CA LEU A 383 14.44 -8.75 4.20
C LEU A 383 13.39 -9.79 3.79
N ALA A 384 13.51 -10.38 2.60
CA ALA A 384 12.58 -11.39 2.13
C ALA A 384 12.61 -12.66 3.00
N LYS A 385 13.80 -13.13 3.39
CA LYS A 385 13.98 -14.24 4.35
C LYS A 385 13.43 -13.88 5.72
N HIS A 386 13.67 -12.65 6.17
CA HIS A 386 13.13 -12.17 7.44
C HIS A 386 11.60 -12.19 7.45
N HIS A 387 10.97 -11.74 6.37
CA HIS A 387 9.51 -11.69 6.19
C HIS A 387 8.91 -12.96 5.55
N ALA A 388 9.61 -14.10 5.56
CA ALA A 388 9.09 -15.34 4.97
C ALA A 388 7.80 -15.82 5.71
N PRO A 389 6.76 -16.28 4.99
CA PRO A 389 6.73 -16.54 3.55
C PRO A 389 6.60 -15.26 2.70
N SER A 390 7.44 -15.14 1.68
CA SER A 390 7.54 -13.93 0.86
C SER A 390 7.78 -14.25 -0.61
N THR A 391 7.35 -13.33 -1.46
CA THR A 391 7.53 -13.40 -2.92
C THR A 391 8.29 -12.16 -3.38
N ILE A 392 9.45 -12.35 -4.01
CA ILE A 392 10.21 -11.32 -4.69
C ILE A 392 9.81 -11.35 -6.16
N PHE A 393 9.15 -10.29 -6.62
CA PHE A 393 8.81 -10.11 -8.02
C PHE A 393 9.85 -9.21 -8.71
N LEU A 394 10.51 -9.75 -9.74
CA LEU A 394 11.49 -9.05 -10.56
C LEU A 394 10.85 -8.80 -11.94
N ASP A 395 10.34 -7.59 -12.17
CA ASP A 395 9.79 -7.23 -13.48
C ASP A 395 10.91 -6.82 -14.44
N GLU A 396 10.72 -7.12 -15.72
CA GLU A 396 11.69 -6.84 -16.79
C GLU A 396 13.12 -7.32 -16.46
N ILE A 397 13.23 -8.58 -16.02
CA ILE A 397 14.52 -9.16 -15.57
C ILE A 397 15.59 -9.14 -16.67
N ASP A 398 15.19 -9.12 -17.94
CA ASP A 398 16.08 -8.94 -19.09
C ASP A 398 16.84 -7.61 -19.05
N ALA A 399 16.25 -6.53 -18.54
CA ALA A 399 16.94 -5.25 -18.37
C ALA A 399 18.10 -5.34 -17.35
N ILE A 400 17.99 -6.29 -16.41
CA ILE A 400 19.00 -6.52 -15.36
C ILE A 400 20.07 -7.53 -15.83
N ILE A 401 19.67 -8.55 -16.59
CA ILE A 401 20.47 -9.78 -16.82
C ILE A 401 20.90 -9.98 -18.28
N SER A 402 20.51 -9.09 -19.21
CA SER A 402 20.69 -9.26 -20.66
C SER A 402 22.05 -9.84 -21.05
N GLN A 403 22.04 -10.79 -22.00
CA GLN A 403 23.25 -11.35 -22.60
C GLN A 403 24.10 -10.32 -23.37
N ARG A 404 23.56 -9.13 -23.67
CA ARG A 404 24.18 -8.12 -24.56
C ARG A 404 25.26 -7.31 -23.85
N GLY A 405 26.42 -7.93 -23.63
CA GLY A 405 27.69 -7.32 -24.00
C GLY A 405 27.94 -7.61 -25.48
N GLY A 406 27.27 -6.91 -26.39
CA GLY A 406 27.44 -7.14 -27.82
C GLY A 406 28.91 -7.05 -28.23
N GLU A 407 29.30 -7.82 -29.25
CA GLU A 407 30.65 -7.77 -29.86
C GLU A 407 31.04 -6.30 -30.14
N GLY A 408 31.82 -5.69 -29.24
CA GLY A 408 32.25 -4.29 -29.32
C GLY A 408 31.73 -3.32 -28.25
N ARG A 409 30.75 -3.68 -27.40
CA ARG A 409 30.35 -2.90 -26.22
C ARG A 409 30.57 -3.70 -24.95
N SER A 410 31.59 -3.31 -24.19
CA SER A 410 31.87 -3.87 -22.87
C SER A 410 30.64 -3.67 -21.97
N GLU A 411 30.00 -4.77 -21.56
CA GLU A 411 29.01 -4.78 -20.49
C GLU A 411 29.56 -4.03 -19.27
N HIS A 412 28.77 -3.12 -18.70
CA HIS A 412 29.21 -2.33 -17.55
C HIS A 412 29.56 -3.25 -16.39
N GLU A 413 30.76 -3.06 -15.81
CA GLU A 413 31.26 -3.86 -14.68
C GLU A 413 30.23 -3.92 -13.52
N ALA A 414 29.48 -2.84 -13.28
CA ALA A 414 28.43 -2.78 -12.27
C ALA A 414 27.28 -3.77 -12.54
N SER A 415 26.84 -3.91 -13.79
CA SER A 415 25.77 -4.85 -14.18
C SER A 415 26.23 -6.31 -14.00
N ARG A 416 27.48 -6.62 -14.37
CA ARG A 416 28.08 -7.95 -14.13
C ARG A 416 28.09 -8.35 -12.67
N ARG A 417 28.51 -7.43 -11.79
CA ARG A 417 28.58 -7.71 -10.36
C ARG A 417 27.19 -7.85 -9.74
N LEU A 418 26.24 -7.00 -10.13
CA LEU A 418 24.85 -7.10 -9.72
C LEU A 418 24.24 -8.46 -10.11
N LYS A 419 24.42 -8.87 -11.37
CA LYS A 419 23.99 -10.18 -11.88
C LYS A 419 24.61 -11.33 -11.12
N THR A 420 25.91 -11.24 -10.82
CA THR A 420 26.63 -12.23 -10.02
C THR A 420 26.04 -12.33 -8.61
N GLU A 421 25.78 -11.19 -7.96
CA GLU A 421 25.20 -11.15 -6.61
C GLU A 421 23.78 -11.73 -6.59
N LEU A 422 22.93 -11.40 -7.56
CA LEU A 422 21.58 -11.95 -7.67
C LEU A 422 21.60 -13.49 -7.80
N LEU A 423 22.50 -14.02 -8.65
CA LEU A 423 22.68 -15.47 -8.80
C LEU A 423 23.13 -16.13 -7.49
N ILE A 424 24.06 -15.50 -6.75
CA ILE A 424 24.52 -15.99 -5.44
C ILE A 424 23.37 -16.02 -4.44
N GLN A 425 22.54 -14.97 -4.38
CA GLN A 425 21.40 -14.91 -3.47
C GLN A 425 20.34 -15.98 -3.79
N MET A 426 20.04 -16.21 -5.08
CA MET A 426 19.12 -17.27 -5.51
C MET A 426 19.64 -18.67 -5.16
N ASP A 427 20.94 -18.92 -5.34
CA ASP A 427 21.57 -20.19 -4.91
C ASP A 427 21.53 -20.35 -3.39
N GLY A 428 21.58 -19.23 -2.65
CA GLY A 428 21.41 -19.18 -1.20
C GLY A 428 20.02 -19.64 -0.75
N LEU A 429 18.95 -19.26 -1.47
CA LEU A 429 17.57 -19.67 -1.15
C LEU A 429 17.34 -21.17 -1.28
N GLN A 430 18.08 -21.85 -2.16
CA GLN A 430 17.96 -23.30 -2.34
C GLN A 430 18.55 -24.10 -1.16
N LYS A 431 19.40 -23.45 -0.34
CA LYS A 431 20.03 -24.06 0.84
C LYS A 431 19.24 -23.83 2.11
N THR A 432 18.21 -22.98 2.07
CA THR A 432 17.39 -22.65 3.24
C THR A 432 16.01 -23.27 3.11
N ASN A 433 15.42 -23.61 4.25
CA ASN A 433 14.03 -24.08 4.33
C ASN A 433 13.03 -22.91 4.35
N GLU A 434 13.50 -21.67 4.17
CA GLU A 434 12.66 -20.48 4.20
C GLU A 434 11.80 -20.42 2.93
N LEU A 435 10.51 -20.12 3.10
CA LEU A 435 9.54 -20.03 1.99
C LEU A 435 9.65 -18.68 1.28
N VAL A 436 10.77 -18.44 0.62
CA VAL A 436 11.00 -17.28 -0.24
C VAL A 436 10.95 -17.73 -1.70
N PHE A 437 10.09 -17.08 -2.49
CA PHE A 437 9.92 -17.36 -3.91
C PHE A 437 10.40 -16.17 -4.73
N VAL A 438 11.14 -16.43 -5.80
CA VAL A 438 11.53 -15.43 -6.80
C VAL A 438 10.68 -15.64 -8.04
N LEU A 439 9.85 -14.66 -8.36
CA LEU A 439 9.00 -14.63 -9.54
C LEU A 439 9.56 -13.56 -10.49
N ALA A 440 10.19 -13.98 -11.59
CA ALA A 440 10.72 -13.08 -12.59
C ALA A 440 9.76 -12.95 -13.77
N ALA A 441 9.68 -11.76 -14.38
CA ALA A 441 8.93 -11.54 -15.61
C ALA A 441 9.83 -10.95 -16.71
N THR A 442 9.64 -11.41 -17.95
CA THR A 442 10.36 -10.88 -19.12
C THR A 442 9.50 -10.90 -20.38
N ASN A 443 9.78 -9.97 -21.30
CA ASN A 443 9.28 -9.99 -22.66
C ASN A 443 10.31 -10.59 -23.65
N LEU A 444 11.56 -10.77 -23.25
CA LEU A 444 12.67 -11.18 -24.12
C LEU A 444 13.40 -12.40 -23.52
N PRO A 445 12.74 -13.57 -23.41
CA PRO A 445 13.30 -14.72 -22.70
C PRO A 445 14.59 -15.28 -23.35
N TRP A 446 14.75 -15.10 -24.66
CA TRP A 446 15.97 -15.49 -25.40
C TRP A 446 17.19 -14.62 -25.08
N GLU A 447 17.01 -13.45 -24.46
CA GLU A 447 18.13 -12.60 -24.01
C GLU A 447 18.63 -12.96 -22.61
N LEU A 448 17.97 -13.90 -21.91
CA LEU A 448 18.41 -14.39 -20.61
C LEU A 448 19.57 -15.37 -20.77
N ASP A 449 20.57 -15.25 -19.89
CA ASP A 449 21.70 -16.16 -19.91
C ASP A 449 21.37 -17.55 -19.32
N ALA A 450 22.15 -18.55 -19.71
CA ALA A 450 21.96 -19.92 -19.24
C ALA A 450 22.09 -20.03 -17.71
N ALA A 451 22.91 -19.17 -17.09
CA ALA A 451 23.09 -19.17 -15.64
C ALA A 451 21.79 -18.80 -14.92
N MET A 452 21.05 -17.80 -15.39
CA MET A 452 19.76 -17.40 -14.82
C MET A 452 18.66 -18.40 -15.18
N LEU A 453 18.59 -18.86 -16.43
CA LEU A 453 17.62 -19.88 -16.84
C LEU A 453 17.70 -21.14 -15.96
N ARG A 454 18.90 -21.50 -15.48
CA ARG A 454 19.07 -22.62 -14.55
C ARG A 454 18.46 -22.39 -13.16
N ARG A 455 18.42 -21.15 -12.66
CA ARG A 455 17.83 -20.81 -11.34
C ARG A 455 16.33 -20.55 -11.41
N LEU A 456 15.83 -20.19 -12.59
CA LEU A 456 14.40 -20.09 -12.88
C LEU A 456 13.91 -21.46 -13.35
N GLU A 457 13.71 -22.34 -12.36
CA GLU A 457 13.40 -23.77 -12.53
C GLU A 457 12.09 -23.99 -13.27
N LYS A 458 11.05 -23.23 -12.91
CA LYS A 458 9.73 -23.30 -13.56
C LYS A 458 9.61 -22.14 -14.54
N ARG A 459 9.31 -22.42 -15.81
CA ARG A 459 9.23 -21.39 -16.87
C ARG A 459 7.86 -21.46 -17.51
N ILE A 460 7.05 -20.44 -17.29
CA ILE A 460 5.62 -20.43 -17.62
C ILE A 460 5.39 -19.42 -18.73
N LEU A 461 4.92 -19.90 -19.88
CA LEU A 461 4.45 -19.05 -20.98
C LEU A 461 3.13 -18.38 -20.59
N VAL A 462 3.07 -17.06 -20.79
CA VAL A 462 1.87 -16.24 -20.69
C VAL A 462 1.52 -15.78 -22.11
N PRO A 463 0.74 -16.58 -22.86
CA PRO A 463 0.47 -16.34 -24.28
C PRO A 463 -0.51 -15.18 -24.49
N LEU A 464 -0.77 -14.87 -25.76
CA LEU A 464 -1.89 -14.01 -26.14
C LEU A 464 -3.23 -14.65 -25.72
N PRO A 465 -4.25 -13.85 -25.38
CA PRO A 465 -5.55 -14.35 -24.96
C PRO A 465 -6.26 -15.13 -26.08
N ASP A 466 -6.78 -16.31 -25.74
CA ASP A 466 -7.66 -17.11 -26.59
C ASP A 466 -9.05 -16.45 -26.76
N PRO A 467 -9.90 -16.92 -27.69
CA PRO A 467 -11.20 -16.30 -27.94
C PRO A 467 -12.12 -16.21 -26.71
N GLU A 468 -12.08 -17.21 -25.82
CA GLU A 468 -12.89 -17.23 -24.59
C GLU A 468 -12.38 -16.17 -23.59
N ALA A 469 -11.07 -16.08 -23.43
CA ALA A 469 -10.42 -15.05 -22.62
C ALA A 469 -10.72 -13.64 -23.16
N ARG A 470 -10.64 -13.43 -24.48
CA ARG A 470 -10.98 -12.14 -25.11
C ARG A 470 -12.43 -11.76 -24.87
N ARG A 471 -13.37 -12.72 -25.00
CA ARG A 471 -14.79 -12.50 -24.69
C ARG A 471 -14.97 -12.02 -23.25
N GLY A 472 -14.41 -12.74 -22.29
CA GLY A 472 -14.51 -12.38 -20.87
C GLY A 472 -13.85 -11.03 -20.54
N MET A 473 -12.82 -10.62 -21.29
CA MET A 473 -12.22 -9.29 -21.16
C MET A 473 -13.14 -8.20 -21.71
N PHE A 474 -13.77 -8.41 -22.87
CA PHE A 474 -14.73 -7.46 -23.43
C PHE A 474 -15.96 -7.28 -22.53
N GLU A 475 -16.53 -8.37 -22.02
CA GLU A 475 -17.67 -8.32 -21.08
C GLU A 475 -17.32 -7.59 -19.79
N MET A 476 -16.09 -7.75 -19.29
CA MET A 476 -15.62 -7.03 -18.11
C MET A 476 -15.41 -5.53 -18.38
N LEU A 477 -14.83 -5.17 -19.52
CA LEU A 477 -14.40 -3.80 -19.83
C LEU A 477 -15.52 -2.95 -20.44
N LEU A 478 -16.47 -3.57 -21.14
CA LEU A 478 -17.63 -2.96 -21.76
C LEU A 478 -18.90 -3.65 -21.24
N PRO A 479 -19.24 -3.47 -19.95
CA PRO A 479 -20.44 -4.08 -19.38
C PRO A 479 -21.69 -3.46 -19.99
N SER A 480 -22.67 -4.30 -20.37
CA SER A 480 -23.97 -3.83 -20.85
C SER A 480 -24.73 -3.09 -19.75
N GLN A 481 -25.23 -1.89 -20.03
CA GLN A 481 -26.12 -1.17 -19.10
C GLN A 481 -27.59 -1.52 -19.38
N PRO A 482 -28.46 -1.47 -18.35
CA PRO A 482 -29.89 -1.66 -18.55
C PRO A 482 -30.47 -0.60 -19.49
N GLY A 483 -30.96 -1.01 -20.66
CA GLY A 483 -31.57 -0.12 -21.66
C GLY A 483 -30.70 0.14 -22.90
N ASP A 484 -29.43 -0.29 -22.91
CA ASP A 484 -28.56 -0.20 -24.08
C ASP A 484 -28.84 -1.33 -25.07
N GLU A 485 -28.56 -1.07 -26.35
CA GLU A 485 -28.52 -2.14 -27.36
C GLU A 485 -27.36 -3.10 -27.04
N PRO A 486 -27.57 -4.43 -27.12
CA PRO A 486 -26.51 -5.38 -26.80
C PRO A 486 -25.30 -5.20 -27.71
N LEU A 487 -24.12 -5.02 -27.11
CA LEU A 487 -22.88 -4.87 -27.86
C LEU A 487 -22.51 -6.19 -28.57
N PRO A 488 -22.06 -6.13 -29.83
CA PRO A 488 -21.69 -7.31 -30.62
C PRO A 488 -20.33 -7.90 -30.16
N HIS A 489 -20.30 -8.54 -28.99
CA HIS A 489 -19.08 -9.16 -28.45
C HIS A 489 -18.51 -10.25 -29.36
N ASP A 490 -19.33 -10.95 -30.13
CA ASP A 490 -18.87 -11.95 -31.10
C ASP A 490 -17.97 -11.34 -32.18
N VAL A 491 -18.37 -10.19 -32.73
CA VAL A 491 -17.61 -9.45 -33.75
C VAL A 491 -16.30 -8.93 -33.16
N LEU A 492 -16.33 -8.44 -31.92
CA LEU A 492 -15.12 -8.01 -31.19
C LEU A 492 -14.13 -9.18 -31.03
N VAL A 493 -14.60 -10.37 -30.66
CA VAL A 493 -13.73 -11.54 -30.44
C VAL A 493 -13.12 -12.04 -31.76
N GLU A 494 -13.89 -12.05 -32.84
CA GLU A 494 -13.46 -12.46 -34.18
C GLU A 494 -12.41 -11.48 -34.74
N LYS A 495 -12.69 -10.16 -34.68
CA LYS A 495 -11.80 -9.13 -35.25
C LYS A 495 -10.59 -8.78 -34.37
N SER A 496 -10.50 -9.31 -33.15
CA SER A 496 -9.39 -9.04 -32.20
C SER A 496 -8.35 -10.17 -32.12
N GLU A 497 -8.24 -11.01 -33.16
CA GLU A 497 -7.18 -12.01 -33.22
C GLU A 497 -5.79 -11.36 -33.14
N GLY A 498 -4.91 -11.90 -32.29
CA GLY A 498 -3.56 -11.39 -32.08
C GLY A 498 -3.45 -10.21 -31.11
N TYR A 499 -4.55 -9.73 -30.52
CA TYR A 499 -4.55 -8.63 -29.56
C TYR A 499 -4.02 -9.10 -28.20
N SER A 500 -3.19 -8.29 -27.55
CA SER A 500 -2.85 -8.44 -26.13
C SER A 500 -3.98 -7.93 -25.24
N GLY A 501 -3.92 -8.22 -23.93
CA GLY A 501 -4.86 -7.65 -22.96
C GLY A 501 -4.78 -6.11 -22.89
N SER A 502 -3.60 -5.55 -23.12
CA SER A 502 -3.41 -4.09 -23.26
C SER A 502 -4.10 -3.55 -24.51
N ASP A 503 -3.97 -4.23 -25.66
CA ASP A 503 -4.61 -3.81 -26.92
C ASP A 503 -6.15 -3.85 -26.78
N ILE A 504 -6.69 -4.88 -26.13
CA ILE A 504 -8.13 -4.99 -25.84
C ILE A 504 -8.60 -3.83 -24.96
N ARG A 505 -7.84 -3.48 -23.91
CA ARG A 505 -8.17 -2.33 -23.05
C ARG A 505 -8.17 -1.02 -23.83
N ILE A 506 -7.19 -0.82 -24.72
CA ILE A 506 -7.12 0.37 -25.59
C ILE A 506 -8.32 0.40 -26.53
N LEU A 507 -8.67 -0.74 -27.15
CA LEU A 507 -9.83 -0.88 -28.02
C LEU A 507 -11.13 -0.50 -27.30
N CYS A 508 -11.36 -1.04 -26.10
CA CYS A 508 -12.53 -0.71 -25.28
C CYS A 508 -12.55 0.77 -24.90
N LYS A 509 -11.40 1.36 -24.55
CA LYS A 509 -11.29 2.78 -24.24
C LYS A 509 -11.63 3.63 -25.46
N GLU A 510 -11.14 3.27 -26.64
CA GLU A 510 -11.42 3.98 -27.88
C GLU A 510 -12.91 3.91 -28.27
N ALA A 511 -13.58 2.77 -28.01
CA ALA A 511 -15.03 2.62 -28.17
C ALA A 511 -15.79 3.51 -27.17
N ALA A 512 -15.42 3.47 -25.88
CA ALA A 512 -16.05 4.27 -24.83
C ALA A 512 -15.83 5.78 -24.98
N MET A 513 -14.78 6.19 -25.71
CA MET A 513 -14.55 7.60 -26.02
C MET A 513 -15.45 8.15 -27.13
N GLN A 514 -16.06 7.31 -27.97
CA GLN A 514 -16.88 7.82 -29.10
C GLN A 514 -18.14 8.56 -28.65
N PRO A 515 -18.95 8.06 -27.69
CA PRO A 515 -20.09 8.82 -27.18
C PRO A 515 -19.66 10.13 -26.56
N LEU A 516 -18.55 10.13 -25.81
CA LEU A 516 -17.99 11.34 -25.22
C LEU A 516 -17.54 12.34 -26.30
N ARG A 517 -16.90 11.89 -27.39
CA ARG A 517 -16.50 12.77 -28.50
C ARG A 517 -17.71 13.42 -29.18
N ARG A 518 -18.82 12.70 -29.34
CA ARG A 518 -20.08 13.28 -29.84
C ARG A 518 -20.60 14.36 -28.90
N THR A 519 -20.61 14.09 -27.59
CA THR A 519 -21.04 15.05 -26.57
C THR A 519 -20.13 16.28 -26.54
N LEU A 520 -18.82 16.09 -26.60
CA LEU A 520 -17.84 17.18 -26.62
C LEU A 520 -17.96 18.05 -27.87
N ALA A 521 -18.23 17.48 -29.04
CA ALA A 521 -18.45 18.26 -30.26
C ALA A 521 -19.65 19.23 -30.13
N VAL A 522 -20.73 18.80 -29.47
CA VAL A 522 -21.89 19.67 -29.19
C VAL A 522 -21.53 20.79 -28.20
N LEU A 523 -20.71 20.47 -27.20
CA LEU A 523 -20.25 21.46 -26.22
C LEU A 523 -19.24 22.46 -26.81
N GLU A 524 -18.37 22.03 -27.73
CA GLU A 524 -17.44 22.91 -28.46
C GLU A 524 -18.18 23.88 -29.40
N ASP A 525 -19.32 23.47 -29.95
CA ASP A 525 -20.20 24.34 -30.75
C ASP A 525 -21.02 25.32 -29.88
N THR A 526 -20.97 25.19 -28.54
CA THR A 526 -21.65 26.09 -27.61
C THR A 526 -20.67 27.16 -27.12
N GLU A 527 -20.92 28.45 -27.42
CA GLU A 527 -19.99 29.55 -27.07
C GLU A 527 -19.91 29.86 -25.56
N ASP A 528 -20.89 29.41 -24.77
CA ASP A 528 -21.00 29.68 -23.33
C ASP A 528 -20.47 28.52 -22.47
N ILE A 529 -19.87 28.86 -21.33
CA ILE A 529 -19.44 27.88 -20.33
C ILE A 529 -20.70 27.24 -19.70
N VAL A 530 -20.98 25.99 -20.07
CA VAL A 530 -22.10 25.21 -19.54
C VAL A 530 -21.82 24.85 -18.07
N PRO A 531 -22.73 25.21 -17.11
CA PRO A 531 -22.63 24.77 -15.72
C PRO A 531 -22.58 23.24 -15.59
N GLU A 532 -21.89 22.72 -14.57
CA GLU A 532 -21.71 21.28 -14.36
C GLU A 532 -23.05 20.52 -14.25
N ASP A 533 -24.07 21.18 -13.71
CA ASP A 533 -25.43 20.66 -13.50
C ASP A 533 -26.22 20.51 -14.82
N GLU A 534 -25.80 21.20 -15.88
CA GLU A 534 -26.46 21.25 -17.19
C GLU A 534 -25.70 20.47 -18.27
N LEU A 535 -24.60 19.81 -17.91
CA LEU A 535 -23.81 19.04 -18.85
C LEU A 535 -24.64 17.87 -19.45
N PRO A 536 -24.66 17.73 -20.79
CA PRO A 536 -25.33 16.62 -21.43
C PRO A 536 -24.72 15.29 -20.97
N LYS A 537 -25.59 14.34 -20.63
CA LYS A 537 -25.14 13.00 -20.26
C LYS A 537 -24.45 12.34 -21.46
N VAL A 538 -23.33 11.68 -21.20
CA VAL A 538 -22.65 10.86 -22.20
C VAL A 538 -23.59 9.73 -22.62
N GLY A 539 -23.81 9.61 -23.94
CA GLY A 539 -24.67 8.57 -24.51
C GLY A 539 -24.08 7.16 -24.40
N ALA A 540 -24.87 6.16 -24.78
CA ALA A 540 -24.42 4.78 -24.87
C ALA A 540 -23.42 4.56 -26.02
N ILE A 541 -22.65 3.47 -25.93
CA ILE A 541 -21.75 3.01 -26.99
C ILE A 541 -22.60 2.35 -28.08
N LEU A 542 -22.45 2.79 -29.31
CA LEU A 542 -23.19 2.26 -30.46
C LEU A 542 -22.36 1.18 -31.18
N PRO A 543 -22.99 0.23 -31.92
CA PRO A 543 -22.26 -0.77 -32.70
C PRO A 543 -21.23 -0.17 -33.68
N GLU A 544 -21.55 0.98 -34.28
CA GLU A 544 -20.66 1.73 -35.18
C GLU A 544 -19.39 2.28 -34.49
N ASP A 545 -19.47 2.54 -33.18
CA ASP A 545 -18.32 2.99 -32.39
C ASP A 545 -17.27 1.88 -32.25
N ILE A 546 -17.72 0.63 -32.19
CA ILE A 546 -16.87 -0.55 -32.15
C ILE A 546 -16.11 -0.71 -33.46
N ASP A 547 -16.79 -0.60 -34.60
CA ASP A 547 -16.13 -0.70 -35.91
C ASP A 547 -15.08 0.41 -36.09
N ARG A 548 -15.39 1.63 -35.64
CA ARG A 548 -14.42 2.73 -35.63
C ARG A 548 -13.23 2.44 -34.71
N ALA A 549 -13.47 1.93 -33.50
CA ALA A 549 -12.41 1.58 -32.56
C ALA A 549 -11.49 0.47 -33.12
N LEU A 550 -12.07 -0.55 -33.77
CA LEU A 550 -11.34 -1.63 -34.44
C LEU A 550 -10.49 -1.11 -35.60
N SER A 551 -10.98 -0.12 -36.35
CA SER A 551 -10.21 0.48 -37.45
C SER A 551 -8.97 1.26 -36.97
N ASN A 552 -9.05 1.83 -35.76
CA ASN A 552 -8.00 2.67 -35.17
C ASN A 552 -7.01 1.89 -34.31
N THR A 553 -7.42 0.77 -33.71
CA THR A 553 -6.59 -0.01 -32.79
C THR A 553 -6.01 -1.22 -33.51
N ARG A 554 -4.67 -1.35 -33.55
CA ARG A 554 -3.97 -2.48 -34.19
C ARG A 554 -3.29 -3.37 -33.14
N PRO A 555 -3.14 -4.69 -33.39
CA PRO A 555 -2.48 -5.60 -32.45
C PRO A 555 -0.98 -5.30 -32.34
N SER A 556 -0.49 -5.11 -31.11
CA SER A 556 0.91 -4.73 -30.86
C SER A 556 1.86 -5.93 -30.64
N ALA A 557 1.31 -7.07 -30.22
CA ALA A 557 2.09 -8.17 -29.67
C ALA A 557 2.22 -9.42 -30.59
N HIS A 558 1.54 -9.44 -31.74
CA HIS A 558 1.43 -10.63 -32.61
C HIS A 558 2.70 -10.97 -33.41
N LEU A 559 3.55 -9.99 -33.71
CA LEU A 559 4.73 -10.12 -34.60
C LEU A 559 5.76 -11.17 -34.14
N HIS A 560 5.80 -11.47 -32.84
CA HIS A 560 6.81 -12.36 -32.24
C HIS A 560 6.22 -13.62 -31.59
N ALA A 561 4.94 -13.93 -31.81
CA ALA A 561 4.27 -15.08 -31.20
C ALA A 561 5.07 -16.39 -31.36
N HIS A 562 5.50 -16.68 -32.59
CA HIS A 562 6.28 -17.87 -32.93
C HIS A 562 7.62 -18.01 -32.15
N LEU A 563 8.23 -16.90 -31.74
CA LEU A 563 9.48 -16.93 -30.95
C LEU A 563 9.21 -17.40 -29.53
N TYR A 564 8.07 -17.01 -28.96
CA TYR A 564 7.65 -17.46 -27.63
C TYR A 564 7.25 -18.93 -27.64
N ASP A 565 6.54 -19.38 -28.67
CA ASP A 565 6.17 -20.79 -28.82
C ASP A 565 7.42 -21.67 -28.93
N LYS A 566 8.35 -21.28 -29.82
CA LYS A 566 9.63 -21.98 -29.95
C LYS A 566 10.42 -22.01 -28.63
N PHE A 567 10.52 -20.89 -27.93
CA PHE A 567 11.20 -20.85 -26.64
C PHE A 567 10.48 -21.74 -25.60
N ASN A 568 9.15 -21.79 -25.63
CA ASN A 568 8.35 -22.61 -24.74
C ASN A 568 8.50 -24.11 -25.05
N ASP A 569 8.69 -24.49 -26.31
CA ASP A 569 8.99 -25.87 -26.70
C ASP A 569 10.40 -26.28 -26.21
N ASP A 570 11.39 -25.39 -26.36
CA ASP A 570 12.77 -25.66 -25.97
C ASP A 570 12.98 -25.65 -24.44
N TYR A 571 12.30 -24.74 -23.73
CA TYR A 571 12.63 -24.41 -22.33
C TYR A 571 11.43 -24.33 -21.38
N GLY A 572 10.20 -24.35 -21.89
CA GLY A 572 8.98 -24.12 -21.13
C GLY A 572 8.57 -25.29 -20.24
N SER A 573 7.83 -24.97 -19.18
CA SER A 573 7.15 -25.94 -18.33
C SER A 573 5.76 -26.23 -18.86
N HIS A 574 5.50 -27.50 -19.11
CA HIS A 574 4.21 -27.98 -19.60
C HIS A 574 3.50 -28.80 -18.53
N ILE A 575 2.17 -28.75 -18.53
CA ILE A 575 1.36 -29.73 -17.81
C ILE A 575 1.26 -30.95 -18.73
N LEU A 576 1.94 -32.04 -18.36
CA LEU A 576 1.75 -33.32 -19.04
C LEU A 576 0.30 -33.76 -18.81
N LYS A 577 -0.46 -33.93 -19.89
CA LYS A 577 -1.86 -34.39 -19.85
C LYS A 577 -1.94 -35.87 -19.49
#